data_AF-A0A958K9M4-F1
#
_entry.id   AF-A0A958K9M4-F1
#
_cell.length_a   1.000
_cell.length_b   1.000
_cell.length_c   1.000
_cell.angle_alpha   90.00
_cell.angle_beta   90.00
_cell.angle_gamma   90.00
#
_symmetry.space_group_name_H-M   'P 1'
#
loop_
_entity.id
_entity.type
_entity.pdbx_description
1 polymer ?
#
loop_
_entity_poly.entity_id
_entity_poly.type
_entity_poly.pdbx_seq_one_letter_code
_entity_poly.pdbx_strand_id
1 'polypeptide(L)' 'MKRIFELDPLECPKCSAQMKIKAFIHDGKEIERITKNLGLKSWIPPPKIPKTKIAA' A
#
# COMPACT_ATOMS: atom_id res chain seq x y z
N MET A 1 -1.68 16.87 -2.08
CA MET A 1 -2.37 16.02 -3.09
C MET A 1 -3.02 14.83 -2.40
N LYS A 2 -4.35 14.72 -2.40
CA LYS A 2 -5.06 13.54 -1.89
C LYS A 2 -5.17 12.53 -3.04
N ARG A 3 -4.56 11.36 -2.90
CA ARG A 3 -4.79 10.23 -3.83
C ARG A 3 -6.03 9.52 -3.32
N ILE A 4 -7.12 9.61 -4.08
CA ILE A 4 -8.35 8.88 -3.77
C ILE A 4 -8.16 7.49 -4.40
N PHE A 5 -8.13 6.47 -3.56
CA PHE A 5 -8.19 5.08 -4.01
C PHE A 5 -9.66 4.68 -4.01
N GLU A 6 -10.12 3.99 -5.06
CA GLU A 6 -11.51 3.50 -5.17
C GLU A 6 -11.83 2.43 -4.11
N LEU A 7 -10.82 1.95 -3.37
CA LEU A 7 -10.89 0.91 -2.36
C LEU A 7 -10.56 1.49 -0.97
N ASP A 8 -11.37 1.16 0.05
CA ASP A 8 -11.02 1.44 1.45
C ASP A 8 -10.02 0.39 1.97
N PRO A 9 -8.77 0.77 2.30
CA PRO A 9 -7.78 -0.16 2.85
C PRO A 9 -8.14 -0.67 4.25
N LEU A 10 -9.13 -0.07 4.93
CA LEU A 10 -9.62 -0.52 6.22
C LEU A 10 -10.82 -1.48 6.12
N GLU A 11 -11.25 -1.86 4.92
CA GLU A 11 -12.22 -2.94 4.75
C GLU A 11 -11.49 -4.29 4.56
N CYS A 12 -11.89 -5.32 5.32
CA CYS A 12 -11.30 -6.65 5.16
C CYS A 12 -11.73 -7.28 3.82
N PRO A 13 -10.80 -7.66 2.93
CA PRO A 13 -11.15 -8.21 1.61
C PRO A 13 -11.77 -9.62 1.66
N LYS A 14 -11.81 -10.26 2.84
CA LYS A 14 -12.36 -11.61 3.02
C LYS A 14 -13.78 -11.62 3.60
N CYS A 15 -14.11 -10.67 4.48
CA CYS A 15 -15.37 -10.67 5.22
C CYS A 15 -16.05 -9.29 5.31
N SER A 16 -15.48 -8.26 4.69
CA SER A 16 -16.00 -6.88 4.71
C SER A 16 -16.15 -6.24 6.10
N ALA A 17 -15.54 -6.82 7.13
CA ALA A 17 -15.49 -6.20 8.45
C ALA A 17 -14.52 -5.01 8.47
N GLN A 18 -14.81 -4.02 9.31
CA GLN A 18 -13.95 -2.85 9.51
C GLN A 18 -12.69 -3.23 10.29
N MET A 19 -11.53 -2.96 9.68
CA MET A 19 -10.21 -3.14 10.27
C MET A 19 -9.79 -1.90 11.09
N LYS A 20 -8.88 -2.10 12.05
CA LYS A 20 -8.33 -1.03 12.89
C LYS A 20 -6.82 -0.98 12.76
N ILE A 21 -6.28 0.23 12.64
CA ILE A 21 -4.83 0.45 12.70
C ILE A 21 -4.36 0.19 14.14
N LYS A 22 -3.47 -0.78 14.32
CA LYS A 22 -2.91 -1.12 15.64
C LYS A 22 -1.67 -0.31 16.00
N ALA A 23 -0.81 -0.04 15.01
CA ALA A 23 0.44 0.66 15.21
C ALA A 23 0.95 1.25 13.89
N PHE A 24 1.71 2.34 13.99
CA PHE A 24 2.52 2.87 12.91
C PHE A 24 3.98 2.48 13.14
N ILE A 25 4.65 2.00 12.09
CA ILE A 25 6.06 1.60 12.14
C ILE A 25 6.85 2.62 11.34
N HIS A 26 7.79 3.30 11.99
CA HIS A 26 8.62 4.35 11.37
C HIS A 26 10.07 3.93 11.15
N ASP A 27 10.56 2.91 11.88
CA ASP A 27 11.92 2.41 11.70
C ASP A 27 12.02 1.55 10.44
N GLY A 28 12.84 1.99 9.48
CA GLY A 28 13.09 1.28 8.22
C GLY A 28 13.64 -0.14 8.42
N LYS A 29 14.44 -0.38 9.45
CA LYS A 29 15.00 -1.72 9.75
C LYS A 29 13.91 -2.69 10.17
N GLU A 30 12.95 -2.22 10.98
CA GLU A 30 11.81 -3.03 11.40
C GLU A 30 10.87 -3.33 10.23
N ILE A 31 10.63 -2.34 9.36
CA ILE A 31 9.86 -2.54 8.12
C ILE A 31 10.52 -3.61 7.24
N GLU A 32 11.83 -3.54 7.05
CA GLU A 32 12.59 -4.53 6.27
C GLU A 32 12.52 -5.93 6.90
N ARG A 33 12.71 -6.03 8.22
CA ARG A 33 12.63 -7.30 8.96
C ARG A 33 11.26 -7.96 8.82
N ILE A 34 10.18 -7.19 8.99
CA ILE A 34 8.80 -7.69 8.88
C ILE A 34 8.49 -8.13 7.45
N THR A 35 8.80 -7.28 6.46
CA THR A 35 8.51 -7.57 5.05
C THR A 35 9.28 -8.80 4.55
N LYS A 36 10.55 -8.95 4.93
CA LYS A 36 11.36 -10.14 4.62
C LYS A 36 10.73 -11.42 5.18
N ASN A 37 10.26 -11.41 6.43
CA ASN A 37 9.62 -12.56 7.05
C ASN A 37 8.29 -12.94 6.37
N LEU A 38 7.59 -11.95 5.80
CA LEU A 38 6.36 -12.15 5.04
C LEU A 38 6.61 -12.52 3.56
N GLY A 39 7.88 -12.60 3.12
CA GLY A 39 8.23 -12.83 1.72
C GLY A 39 7.88 -11.65 0.79
N LEU A 40 7.64 -10.47 1.36
CA LEU A 40 7.35 -9.24 0.62
C LEU A 40 8.65 -8.57 0.20
N LYS A 41 8.71 -8.03 -1.02
CA LYS A 41 9.84 -7.22 -1.47
C LYS A 41 9.84 -5.89 -0.70
N SER A 42 10.96 -5.56 -0.05
CA SER A 42 11.11 -4.35 0.77
C SER A 42 10.97 -3.05 -0.03
N TRP A 43 11.23 -3.09 -1.34
CA TRP A 43 11.09 -1.95 -2.23
C TRP A 43 10.49 -2.38 -3.57
N ILE A 44 9.30 -1.89 -3.88
CA ILE A 44 8.72 -1.94 -5.22
C ILE A 44 8.53 -0.48 -5.64
N PRO A 45 9.20 0.01 -6.70
CA PRO A 45 8.93 1.34 -7.20
C PRO A 45 7.44 1.43 -7.56
N PRO A 46 6.77 2.57 -7.31
CA PRO A 46 5.37 2.72 -7.70
C PRO A 46 5.24 2.41 -9.21
N PRO A 47 4.16 1.73 -9.64
CA PRO A 47 3.93 1.46 -11.05
C PRO A 47 3.96 2.78 -11.83
N LYS A 48 4.64 2.77 -12.98
CA LYS A 48 4.75 3.96 -13.84
C LYS A 48 3.34 4.38 -14.25
N ILE A 49 2.97 5.63 -13.95
CA ILE A 49 1.69 6.20 -14.38
C ILE A 49 1.67 6.15 -15.92
N PRO A 50 0.69 5.50 -16.56
CA PRO A 50 0.60 5.47 -18.00
C PRO A 50 0.46 6.90 -18.53
N LYS A 51 1.30 7.27 -19.51
CA LYS A 51 1.19 8.56 -20.19
C LYS A 51 -0.07 8.52 -21.06
N THR A 52 -1.18 9.03 -20.56
CA THR A 52 -2.36 9.32 -21.39
C THR A 52 -1.93 10.26 -22.50
N LYS A 53 -2.01 9.81 -23.76
CA LYS A 53 -1.86 10.70 -24.92
C LYS A 53 -3.09 11.61 -24.92
N ILE A 54 -2.93 12.86 -24.50
CA ILE A 54 -3.94 13.89 -24.73
C ILE A 54 -3.92 14.14 -26.24
N ALA A 55 -4.98 13.75 -26.94
CA ALA A 55 -5.21 14.13 -28.33
C ALA A 55 -5.51 15.64 -28.36
N ALA A 56 -4.74 16.37 -29.16
CA ALA A 56 -4.93 17.79 -29.46
C ALA A 56 -6.02 17.96 -30.52
#